data_AF-A0A378K794-F1
#
_entry.id   AF-A0A378K794-F1
#
_cell.length_a   1.000
_cell.length_b   1.000
_cell.length_c   1.000
_cell.angle_alpha   90.00
_cell.angle_beta   90.00
_cell.angle_gamma   90.00
#
_symmetry.space_group_name_H-M   'P 1'
#
loop_
_entity.id
_entity.type
_entity.pdbx_description
1 polymer ?
#
loop_
_entity_poly.entity_id
_entity_poly.type
_entity_poly.pdbx_seq_one_letter_code
_entity_poly.pdbx_strand_id
1 'polypeptide(L)'
;MLNYFPIFIASLFKQFELIYVVGDERDLVRVRTNYRGEKTYLYHINISPENARKLFMIYLARINELAERAEFYHLLSNSCTINIIRYANKAGRVGHVNMNHYLNGWLDSYLYDNGWLNTSVPFEILRQRSQINKAAQDANHSDDFSKRIRSSLPSGN
;
A
#
# COMPACT_ATOMS: atom_id res chain seq x y z
N MET A 1 10.19 -13.31 -21.49
CA MET A 1 9.90 -11.86 -21.45
C MET A 1 8.98 -11.48 -22.61
N LEU A 2 7.73 -12.00 -22.69
CA LEU A 2 6.82 -11.69 -23.81
C LEU A 2 5.31 -11.92 -23.55
N ASN A 3 4.83 -12.00 -22.28
CA ASN A 3 3.41 -12.27 -21.98
C ASN A 3 2.70 -11.21 -21.09
N TYR A 4 3.31 -10.04 -20.84
CA TYR A 4 2.70 -8.99 -19.99
C TYR A 4 2.06 -7.83 -20.77
N PHE A 5 2.30 -7.74 -22.08
CA PHE A 5 1.78 -6.68 -22.94
C PHE A 5 0.23 -6.62 -23.05
N PRO A 6 -0.52 -7.75 -23.08
CA PRO A 6 -1.97 -7.69 -23.27
C PRO A 6 -2.73 -7.19 -22.03
N ILE A 7 -2.26 -7.52 -20.82
CA ILE A 7 -2.92 -7.11 -19.57
C ILE A 7 -2.79 -5.61 -19.33
N PHE A 8 -1.64 -5.03 -19.66
CA PHE A 8 -1.41 -3.59 -19.51
C PHE A 8 -2.32 -2.77 -20.43
N ILE A 9 -2.49 -3.19 -21.68
CA ILE A 9 -3.40 -2.52 -22.63
C ILE A 9 -4.87 -2.76 -22.26
N ALA A 10 -5.27 -3.98 -21.89
CA ALA A 10 -6.63 -4.28 -21.45
C ALA A 10 -7.05 -3.44 -20.22
N SER A 11 -6.11 -3.22 -19.28
CA SER A 11 -6.35 -2.41 -18.08
C SER A 11 -6.56 -0.90 -18.36
N LEU A 12 -6.27 -0.43 -19.58
CA LEU A 12 -6.58 0.94 -20.02
C LEU A 12 -8.02 1.09 -20.54
N PHE A 13 -8.68 0.00 -20.94
CA PHE A 13 -9.99 0.00 -21.57
C PHE A 13 -11.12 -0.54 -20.65
N LYS A 14 -11.41 0.10 -19.49
CA LYS A 14 -12.61 -0.15 -18.65
C LYS A 14 -13.03 -1.63 -18.46
N GLN A 15 -12.12 -2.59 -18.52
CA GLN A 15 -12.46 -4.01 -18.60
C GLN A 15 -12.53 -4.71 -17.24
N PHE A 16 -12.13 -4.02 -16.18
CA PHE A 16 -12.15 -4.55 -14.81
C PHE A 16 -13.03 -3.65 -13.95
N GLU A 17 -13.89 -4.23 -13.13
CA GLU A 17 -14.65 -3.49 -12.11
C GLU A 17 -13.73 -3.15 -10.94
N LEU A 18 -13.87 -1.94 -10.37
CA LEU A 18 -13.12 -1.56 -9.18
C LEU A 18 -13.79 -2.18 -7.94
N ILE A 19 -13.05 -3.02 -7.24
CA ILE A 19 -13.49 -3.61 -5.96
C ILE A 19 -12.56 -3.17 -4.84
N TYR A 20 -13.15 -2.86 -3.68
CA TYR A 20 -12.42 -2.69 -2.42
C TYR A 20 -12.62 -3.93 -1.57
N VAL A 21 -11.52 -4.59 -1.20
CA VAL A 21 -11.53 -5.73 -0.28
C VAL A 21 -11.07 -5.24 1.08
N VAL A 22 -11.98 -5.25 2.06
CA VAL A 22 -11.68 -4.94 3.45
C VAL A 22 -11.49 -6.25 4.21
N GLY A 23 -10.38 -6.38 4.92
CA GLY A 23 -10.06 -7.58 5.68
C GLY A 23 -9.11 -7.27 6.83
N ASP A 24 -8.99 -8.22 7.76
CA ASP A 24 -8.02 -8.14 8.84
C ASP A 24 -6.60 -8.15 8.28
N GLU A 25 -5.65 -7.51 8.99
CA GLU A 25 -4.24 -7.52 8.62
C GLU A 25 -3.71 -8.94 8.44
N ARG A 26 -4.13 -9.87 9.31
CA ARG A 26 -3.76 -11.27 9.20
C ARG A 26 -4.18 -11.84 7.85
N ASP A 27 -5.41 -11.62 7.41
CA ASP A 27 -5.91 -12.21 6.17
C ASP A 27 -5.22 -11.60 4.94
N LEU A 28 -5.08 -10.28 4.92
CA LEU A 28 -4.47 -9.57 3.80
C LEU A 28 -2.97 -9.86 3.66
N VAL A 29 -2.23 -9.96 4.77
CA VAL A 29 -0.80 -10.27 4.75
C VAL A 29 -0.58 -11.75 4.46
N ARG A 30 -1.32 -12.65 5.13
CA ARG A 30 -1.11 -14.10 5.03
C ARG A 30 -1.36 -14.64 3.62
N VAL A 31 -2.37 -14.13 2.90
CA VAL A 31 -2.60 -14.50 1.49
C VAL A 31 -1.37 -14.20 0.64
N ARG A 32 -0.69 -13.08 0.88
CA ARG A 32 0.52 -12.67 0.13
C ARG A 32 1.74 -13.46 0.57
N THR A 33 2.00 -13.57 1.87
CA THR A 33 3.24 -14.17 2.39
C THR A 33 3.23 -15.69 2.42
N ASN A 34 2.12 -16.31 2.84
CA ASN A 34 2.09 -17.74 3.18
C ASN A 34 1.50 -18.58 2.03
N TYR A 35 0.54 -18.04 1.28
CA TYR A 35 -0.12 -18.76 0.19
C TYR A 35 0.47 -18.42 -1.19
N ARG A 36 0.72 -17.14 -1.48
CA ARG A 36 1.27 -16.69 -2.79
C ARG A 36 2.80 -16.59 -2.82
N GLY A 37 3.46 -16.55 -1.66
CA GLY A 37 4.93 -16.41 -1.58
C GLY A 37 5.46 -15.05 -2.03
N GLU A 38 4.65 -14.00 -1.98
CA GLU A 38 4.99 -12.66 -2.46
C GLU A 38 5.86 -11.91 -1.46
N LYS A 39 6.90 -11.25 -1.96
CA LYS A 39 7.73 -10.36 -1.14
C LYS A 39 6.86 -9.24 -0.58
N THR A 40 6.73 -9.19 0.74
CA THR A 40 5.87 -8.26 1.45
C THR A 40 6.71 -7.44 2.42
N TYR A 41 6.56 -6.12 2.33
CA TYR A 41 7.32 -5.15 3.11
C TYR A 41 6.36 -4.32 3.97
N LEU A 42 6.73 -4.08 5.22
CA LEU A 42 5.96 -3.26 6.15
C LEU A 42 6.82 -2.09 6.63
N TYR A 43 6.35 -0.88 6.38
CA TYR A 43 7.06 0.36 6.69
C TYR A 43 6.31 1.17 7.75
N HIS A 44 7.04 1.74 8.70
CA HIS A 44 6.50 2.79 9.57
C HIS A 44 6.47 4.11 8.80
N ILE A 45 5.27 4.67 8.65
CA ILE A 45 5.06 5.97 8.02
C ILE A 45 4.99 7.03 9.12
N ASN A 46 5.78 8.10 8.98
CA ASN A 46 5.70 9.27 9.83
C ASN A 46 4.50 10.13 9.41
N ILE A 47 3.36 9.90 10.05
CA ILE A 47 2.12 10.64 9.82
C ILE A 47 1.45 10.97 11.16
N SER A 48 0.89 12.17 11.29
CA SER A 48 0.13 12.52 12.50
C SER A 48 -1.12 11.64 12.62
N PRO A 49 -1.54 11.26 13.84
CA PRO A 49 -2.77 10.49 14.05
C PRO A 49 -4.01 11.16 13.44
N GLU A 50 -4.04 12.49 13.46
CA GLU A 50 -5.12 13.28 12.84
C GLU A 50 -5.17 13.06 11.32
N ASN A 51 -4.02 13.13 10.63
CA ASN A 51 -3.96 12.95 9.19
C ASN A 51 -4.22 11.50 8.79
N ALA A 52 -3.76 10.54 9.59
CA ALA A 52 -4.10 9.12 9.40
C ALA A 52 -5.61 8.89 9.49
N ARG A 53 -6.29 9.50 10.49
CA ARG A 53 -7.75 9.42 10.62
C ARG A 53 -8.47 10.07 9.44
N LYS A 54 -8.02 11.24 8.99
CA LYS A 54 -8.59 11.90 7.79
C LYS A 54 -8.47 11.01 6.56
N LEU A 55 -7.29 10.43 6.33
CA LEU A 55 -7.05 9.50 5.23
C LEU A 55 -8.00 8.30 5.29
N PHE A 56 -8.16 7.69 6.46
CA PHE A 56 -9.09 6.59 6.67
C PHE A 56 -10.55 6.95 6.34
N MET A 57 -11.03 8.12 6.81
CA MET A 57 -12.38 8.58 6.52
C MET A 57 -12.60 8.84 5.02
N ILE A 58 -11.60 9.33 4.32
CA ILE A 58 -11.66 9.51 2.86
C ILE A 58 -11.80 8.15 2.16
N TYR A 59 -11.08 7.12 2.60
CA TYR A 59 -11.23 5.77 2.06
C TYR A 59 -12.63 5.20 2.34
N LEU A 60 -13.15 5.35 3.55
CA LEU A 60 -14.49 4.87 3.89
C LEU A 60 -15.57 5.54 3.03
N ALA A 61 -15.51 6.87 2.86
CA ALA A 61 -16.42 7.58 1.99
C ALA A 61 -16.36 7.03 0.56
N ARG A 62 -15.15 6.79 0.03
CA ARG A 62 -14.97 6.23 -1.30
C ARG A 62 -15.53 4.82 -1.45
N ILE A 63 -15.33 3.97 -0.44
CA ILE A 63 -15.86 2.61 -0.42
C ILE A 63 -17.39 2.65 -0.44
N ASN A 64 -18.00 3.53 0.35
CA ASN A 64 -19.45 3.70 0.38
C ASN A 64 -20.00 4.22 -0.96
N GLU A 65 -19.35 5.22 -1.57
CA GLU A 65 -19.73 5.71 -2.91
C GLU A 65 -19.69 4.59 -3.96
N LEU A 66 -18.68 3.72 -3.92
CA LEU A 66 -18.55 2.59 -4.84
C LEU A 66 -19.57 1.48 -4.58
N ALA A 67 -19.96 1.28 -3.33
CA ALA A 67 -21.04 0.35 -2.97
C ALA A 67 -22.39 0.83 -3.51
N GLU A 68 -22.62 2.15 -3.56
CA GLU A 68 -23.83 2.73 -4.14
C GLU A 68 -23.79 2.81 -5.67
N ARG A 69 -22.62 3.10 -6.24
CA ARG A 69 -22.41 3.26 -7.68
C ARG A 69 -21.19 2.48 -8.14
N ALA A 70 -21.43 1.36 -8.80
CA ALA A 70 -20.37 0.57 -9.41
C ALA A 70 -19.59 1.42 -10.43
N GLU A 71 -18.26 1.37 -10.35
CA GLU A 71 -17.35 2.05 -11.27
C GLU A 71 -16.37 1.07 -11.90
N PHE A 72 -16.03 1.31 -13.16
CA PHE A 72 -14.98 0.56 -13.84
C PHE A 72 -13.60 1.08 -13.44
N TYR A 73 -12.68 0.14 -13.20
CA TYR A 73 -11.27 0.39 -12.95
C TYR A 73 -10.61 1.09 -14.14
N HIS A 74 -9.93 2.18 -13.85
CA HIS A 74 -9.14 2.93 -14.82
C HIS A 74 -7.73 3.10 -14.29
N LEU A 75 -6.76 2.49 -14.97
CA LEU A 75 -5.35 2.48 -14.55
C LEU A 75 -4.73 3.89 -14.41
N LEU A 76 -5.29 4.90 -15.09
CA LEU A 76 -4.79 6.29 -15.10
C LEU A 76 -5.55 7.26 -14.19
N SER A 77 -6.82 6.98 -13.83
CA SER A 77 -7.64 7.89 -13.01
C SER A 77 -8.02 7.31 -11.64
N ASN A 78 -8.02 5.98 -11.50
CA ASN A 78 -8.44 5.22 -10.32
C ASN A 78 -7.40 4.16 -9.90
N SER A 79 -6.10 4.43 -10.12
CA SER A 79 -5.07 3.57 -9.53
C SER A 79 -5.04 3.75 -8.00
N CYS A 80 -4.80 2.65 -7.28
CA CYS A 80 -4.63 2.67 -5.84
C CYS A 80 -3.59 3.72 -5.42
N THR A 81 -2.47 3.85 -6.11
CA THR A 81 -1.39 4.83 -5.83
C THR A 81 -1.82 6.29 -5.94
N ILE A 82 -2.56 6.66 -7.00
CA ILE A 82 -3.02 8.04 -7.21
C ILE A 82 -4.07 8.41 -6.16
N ASN A 83 -4.95 7.48 -5.81
CA ASN A 83 -5.92 7.70 -4.76
C ASN A 83 -5.24 7.86 -3.39
N ILE A 84 -4.23 7.04 -3.04
CA ILE A 84 -3.46 7.23 -1.80
C ILE A 84 -2.86 8.63 -1.73
N ILE A 85 -2.23 9.10 -2.82
CA ILE A 85 -1.52 10.38 -2.85
C ILE A 85 -2.49 11.57 -2.87
N ARG A 86 -3.59 11.45 -3.62
CA ARG A 86 -4.66 12.46 -3.64
C ARG A 86 -5.31 12.57 -2.27
N TYR A 87 -5.52 11.45 -1.58
CA TYR A 87 -6.10 11.44 -0.25
C TYR A 87 -5.09 11.90 0.81
N ALA A 88 -3.80 11.57 0.67
CA ALA A 88 -2.74 12.12 1.50
C ALA A 88 -2.62 13.65 1.34
N ASN A 89 -2.73 14.17 0.10
CA ASN A 89 -2.80 15.62 -0.17
C ASN A 89 -4.03 16.25 0.48
N LYS A 90 -5.22 15.65 0.31
CA LYS A 90 -6.45 16.12 0.97
C LYS A 90 -6.38 16.03 2.49
N ALA A 91 -5.61 15.09 3.04
CA ALA A 91 -5.40 14.93 4.48
C ALA A 91 -4.33 15.86 5.06
N GLY A 92 -3.68 16.72 4.25
CA GLY A 92 -2.74 17.75 4.72
C GLY A 92 -1.31 17.62 4.21
N ARG A 93 -1.00 16.72 3.28
CA ARG A 93 0.31 16.68 2.62
C ARG A 93 0.47 17.86 1.65
N VAL A 94 1.56 18.60 1.79
CA VAL A 94 2.00 19.62 0.82
C VAL A 94 2.94 18.95 -0.17
N GLY A 95 2.51 18.77 -1.42
CA GLY A 95 3.38 18.26 -2.48
C GLY A 95 2.65 17.96 -3.80
N HIS A 96 3.30 18.29 -4.91
CA HIS A 96 2.78 18.06 -6.26
C HIS A 96 2.72 16.55 -6.60
N VAL A 97 1.80 16.17 -7.48
CA VAL A 97 1.70 14.83 -8.07
C VAL A 97 2.82 14.70 -9.12
N ASN A 98 3.61 13.63 -9.10
CA ASN A 98 4.74 13.38 -10.02
C ASN A 98 4.55 12.05 -10.75
N MET A 99 5.20 11.89 -11.92
CA MET A 99 5.16 10.70 -12.79
C MET A 99 5.54 9.39 -12.06
N ASN A 100 6.36 9.46 -11.01
CA ASN A 100 6.72 8.30 -10.18
C ASN A 100 5.53 7.71 -9.39
N HIS A 101 4.41 8.44 -9.29
CA HIS A 101 3.17 7.99 -8.64
C HIS A 101 2.37 6.98 -9.44
N TYR A 102 2.74 6.75 -10.70
CA TYR A 102 2.06 5.81 -11.60
C TYR A 102 2.70 4.41 -11.58
N LEU A 103 3.88 4.27 -10.98
CA LEU A 103 4.60 3.00 -10.86
C LEU A 103 4.46 2.45 -9.44
N ASN A 104 3.46 1.59 -9.23
CA ASN A 104 3.18 0.92 -7.95
C ASN A 104 4.44 0.31 -7.28
N GLY A 105 5.42 -0.13 -8.05
CA GLY A 105 6.67 -0.71 -7.55
C GLY A 105 7.67 0.28 -6.96
N TRP A 106 7.42 1.59 -7.02
CA TRP A 106 8.34 2.66 -6.57
C TRP A 106 7.75 3.54 -5.47
N LEU A 107 6.58 3.16 -4.94
CA LEU A 107 5.91 3.94 -3.90
C LEU A 107 6.74 3.99 -2.60
N ASP A 108 7.43 2.91 -2.25
CA ASP A 108 8.27 2.84 -1.06
C ASP A 108 9.52 3.73 -1.18
N SER A 109 10.22 3.71 -2.33
CA SER A 109 11.31 4.65 -2.62
C SER A 109 10.83 6.10 -2.61
N TYR A 110 9.64 6.38 -3.18
CA TYR A 110 9.06 7.72 -3.16
C TYR A 110 8.79 8.22 -1.74
N LEU A 111 8.19 7.39 -0.89
CA LEU A 111 7.92 7.74 0.50
C LEU A 111 9.23 7.97 1.29
N TYR A 112 10.27 7.18 1.02
CA TYR A 112 11.59 7.38 1.60
C TYR A 112 12.21 8.73 1.17
N ASP A 113 12.23 9.03 -0.12
CA ASP A 113 12.81 10.27 -0.67
C ASP A 113 12.10 11.53 -0.18
N ASN A 114 10.81 11.43 0.16
CA ASN A 114 10.03 12.55 0.69
C ASN A 114 10.07 12.64 2.23
N GLY A 115 10.86 11.79 2.91
CA GLY A 115 11.02 11.80 4.37
C GLY A 115 9.83 11.23 5.16
N TRP A 116 8.94 10.48 4.49
CA TRP A 116 7.79 9.84 5.14
C TRP A 116 8.16 8.52 5.82
N LEU A 117 9.31 7.95 5.46
CA LEU A 117 9.89 6.76 6.07
C LEU A 117 11.14 7.12 6.87
N ASN A 118 11.66 6.18 7.66
CA ASN A 118 12.91 6.34 8.41
C ASN A 118 14.10 6.53 7.44
N THR A 119 14.63 7.74 7.37
CA THR A 119 15.80 8.13 6.53
C THR A 119 17.14 8.07 7.26
N SER A 120 17.17 7.57 8.50
CA SER A 120 18.40 7.43 9.31
C SER A 120 19.30 6.30 8.82
N VAL A 121 18.79 5.40 7.96
CA VAL A 121 19.55 4.33 7.31
C VAL A 121 19.30 4.35 5.81
N PRO A 122 20.26 3.91 4.97
CA PRO A 122 20.05 3.84 3.52
C PRO A 122 18.80 3.03 3.13
N PHE A 123 18.11 3.45 2.08
CA PHE A 123 16.84 2.84 1.65
C PHE A 123 16.91 1.31 1.47
N GLU A 124 17.96 0.79 0.86
CA GLU A 124 18.13 -0.67 0.68
C GLU A 124 18.21 -1.42 2.01
N ILE A 125 18.86 -0.82 3.02
CA ILE A 125 18.93 -1.39 4.37
C ILE A 125 17.56 -1.31 5.05
N LEU A 126 16.85 -0.19 4.90
CA LEU A 126 15.48 -0.05 5.41
C LEU A 126 14.58 -1.12 4.78
N ARG A 127 14.59 -1.24 3.46
CA ARG A 127 13.78 -2.18 2.69
C ARG A 127 14.05 -3.64 3.08
N GLN A 128 15.32 -4.01 3.26
CA GLN A 128 15.69 -5.34 3.73
C GLN A 128 15.14 -5.62 5.14
N ARG A 129 15.28 -4.66 6.07
CA ARG A 129 14.78 -4.79 7.45
C ARG A 129 13.25 -4.76 7.55
N SER A 130 12.59 -4.13 6.59
CA SER A 130 11.13 -4.02 6.51
C SER A 130 10.46 -5.25 5.87
N GLN A 131 11.22 -6.27 5.43
CA GLN A 131 10.64 -7.47 4.84
C GLN A 131 10.04 -8.39 5.93
N ILE A 132 8.73 -8.61 5.89
CA ILE A 132 8.01 -9.35 6.94
C ILE A 132 7.67 -10.81 6.58
N ASN A 133 8.06 -11.30 5.40
CA ASN A 133 7.69 -12.65 4.94
C ASN A 133 7.97 -13.73 5.98
N LYS A 134 9.19 -13.76 6.53
CA LYS A 134 9.59 -14.77 7.51
C LYS A 134 8.77 -14.63 8.79
N ALA A 135 8.65 -13.41 9.33
CA ALA A 135 7.87 -13.15 10.53
C ALA A 135 6.38 -13.52 10.36
N ALA A 136 5.79 -13.25 9.19
CA ALA A 136 4.40 -13.60 8.88
C ALA A 136 4.19 -15.12 8.70
N GLN A 137 5.17 -15.82 8.13
CA GLN A 137 5.15 -17.28 8.02
C GLN A 137 5.29 -17.93 9.41
N ASP A 138 6.21 -17.44 10.22
CA ASP A 138 6.42 -17.93 11.59
C ASP A 138 5.21 -17.66 12.49
N ALA A 139 4.48 -16.56 12.27
CA ALA A 139 3.29 -16.17 13.04
C ALA A 139 1.96 -16.73 12.51
N ASN A 140 1.95 -17.65 11.54
CA ASN A 140 0.78 -18.04 10.74
C ASN A 140 -0.53 -18.31 11.52
N HIS A 141 -0.43 -18.93 12.69
CA HIS A 141 -1.57 -19.34 13.53
C HIS A 141 -1.67 -18.54 14.84
N SER A 142 -0.88 -17.49 14.98
CA SER A 142 -0.78 -16.73 16.22
C SER A 142 -1.87 -15.67 16.30
N ASP A 143 -2.54 -15.57 17.45
CA ASP A 143 -3.56 -14.54 17.69
C ASP A 143 -2.96 -13.12 17.81
N ASP A 144 -1.68 -13.02 18.14
CA ASP A 144 -0.89 -11.80 18.20
C ASP A 144 -0.11 -11.52 16.90
N PHE A 145 -0.59 -12.02 15.75
CA PHE A 145 0.03 -11.88 14.42
C PHE A 145 0.57 -10.47 14.15
N SER A 146 -0.29 -9.46 14.32
CA SER A 146 0.05 -8.05 14.09
C SER A 146 1.22 -7.55 14.93
N LYS A 147 1.36 -8.03 16.17
CA LYS A 147 2.47 -7.66 17.04
C LYS A 147 3.76 -8.35 16.59
N ARG A 148 3.68 -9.62 16.22
CA ARG A 148 4.85 -10.43 15.79
C ARG A 148 5.48 -9.94 14.50
N ILE A 149 4.68 -9.54 13.51
CA ILE A 149 5.24 -8.99 12.26
C ILE A 149 5.90 -7.62 12.47
N ARG A 150 5.54 -6.91 13.54
CA ARG A 150 6.11 -5.59 13.90
C ARG A 150 7.34 -5.69 14.80
N SER A 151 7.49 -6.76 15.58
CA SER A 151 8.66 -6.93 16.46
C SER A 151 9.99 -7.05 15.71
N SER A 152 9.95 -7.44 14.43
CA SER A 152 11.15 -7.52 13.58
C SER A 152 11.46 -6.23 12.83
N LEU A 153 10.63 -5.19 12.96
CA LEU A 153 10.78 -3.96 12.18
C LEU A 153 11.76 -2.99 12.82
N PRO A 154 12.46 -2.17 12.01
CA PRO A 154 13.19 -1.03 12.52
C PRO A 154 12.21 -0.04 13.19
N SER A 155 12.64 0.54 14.32
CA SER A 155 11.87 1.58 15.01
C SER A 155 11.53 2.74 14.06
N GLY A 156 10.33 3.28 14.21
CA GLY A 156 9.99 4.58 13.63
C GLY A 156 10.89 5.67 14.21
N ASN A 157 11.13 6.72 13.42
CA ASN A 157 11.79 7.93 13.90
C ASN A 157 10.87 8.76 14.80
#